data_AF-A0A9W6Q6Q7-F1
#
_entry.id   AF-A0A9W6Q6Q7-F1
#
_cell.length_a   1.000
_cell.length_b   1.000
_cell.length_c   1.000
_cell.angle_alpha   90.00
_cell.angle_beta   90.00
_cell.angle_gamma   90.00
#
_symmetry.space_group_name_H-M   'P 1'
#
loop_
_entity.id
_entity.type
_entity.pdbx_description
1 polymer ?
#
loop_
_entity_poly.entity_id
_entity_poly.type
_entity_poly.pdbx_seq_one_letter_code
_entity_poly.pdbx_strand_id
1 'polypeptide(L)'
;MDAELQKAVTGLEETRDRLRDEVAAPLRADRGRLREADAQLLLGSLAAVVDSLRELAGLVAERQYDDRYARWARPHLKTAWSLLRDGAEQAGRKV
;
A
#
# COMPACT_ATOMS: atom_id res chain seq x y z
N MET A 1 -22.77 -5.88 -6.76
CA MET A 1 -21.29 -5.88 -6.86
C MET A 1 -20.86 -7.31 -7.17
N ASP A 2 -19.90 -7.50 -8.06
CA ASP A 2 -19.40 -8.84 -8.44
C ASP A 2 -18.72 -9.54 -7.24
N ALA A 3 -18.88 -10.86 -7.12
CA ALA A 3 -18.44 -11.63 -5.95
C ALA A 3 -16.91 -11.66 -5.80
N GLU A 4 -16.18 -11.73 -6.93
CA GLU A 4 -14.72 -11.65 -6.95
C GLU A 4 -14.23 -10.26 -6.53
N LEU A 5 -14.92 -9.20 -6.99
CA LEU A 5 -14.59 -7.83 -6.59
C LEU A 5 -14.84 -7.59 -5.10
N GLN A 6 -15.95 -8.10 -4.55
CA GLN A 6 -16.23 -8.03 -3.12
C GLN A 6 -15.13 -8.73 -2.30
N LYS A 7 -14.72 -9.92 -2.73
CA LYS A 7 -13.64 -10.68 -2.08
C LYS A 7 -12.31 -9.93 -2.12
N ALA A 8 -11.96 -9.33 -3.26
CA ALA A 8 -10.75 -8.52 -3.40
C ALA A 8 -10.78 -7.29 -2.48
N VAL A 9 -11.91 -6.58 -2.39
CA VAL A 9 -12.07 -5.43 -1.50
C VAL A 9 -11.93 -5.84 -0.03
N THR A 10 -12.60 -6.90 0.40
CA THR A 10 -12.49 -7.40 1.78
C THR A 10 -11.04 -7.81 2.12
N GLY A 11 -10.35 -8.50 1.20
CA GLY A 11 -8.95 -8.87 1.40
C GLY A 11 -8.02 -7.66 1.54
N LEU A 12 -8.29 -6.56 0.83
CA LEU A 12 -7.54 -5.31 0.96
C LEU A 12 -7.79 -4.62 2.30
N GLU A 13 -9.02 -4.63 2.79
CA GLU A 13 -9.36 -4.07 4.11
C GLU A 13 -8.65 -4.83 5.22
N GLU A 14 -8.67 -6.16 5.18
CA GLU A 14 -7.94 -7.02 6.11
C GLU A 14 -6.43 -6.77 6.04
N THR A 15 -5.88 -6.65 4.82
CA THR A 15 -4.45 -6.35 4.62
C THR A 15 -4.07 -4.98 5.17
N ARG A 16 -4.91 -3.96 4.95
CA ARG A 16 -4.72 -2.61 5.51
C ARG A 16 -4.72 -2.64 7.04
N ASP A 17 -5.65 -3.37 7.63
CA ASP A 17 -5.78 -3.44 9.09
C ASP A 17 -4.59 -4.17 9.70
N ARG A 18 -4.11 -5.27 9.09
CA ARG A 18 -2.84 -5.92 9.48
C ARG A 18 -1.64 -4.98 9.36
N LEU A 19 -1.49 -4.29 8.23
CA LEU A 19 -0.40 -3.31 8.05
C LEU A 19 -0.44 -2.19 9.11
N ARG A 20 -1.64 -1.77 9.51
CA ARG A 20 -1.81 -0.77 10.55
C ARG A 20 -1.37 -1.30 11.91
N ASP A 21 -1.87 -2.47 12.30
CA ASP A 21 -1.74 -2.98 13.66
C ASP A 21 -0.41 -3.69 13.90
N GLU A 22 0.14 -4.38 12.89
CA GLU A 22 1.36 -5.17 13.01
C GLU A 22 2.63 -4.39 12.65
N VAL A 23 2.51 -3.32 11.87
CA VAL A 23 3.67 -2.57 11.34
C VAL A 23 3.61 -1.12 11.78
N ALA A 24 2.57 -0.39 11.36
CA ALA A 24 2.56 1.05 11.55
C ALA A 24 2.36 1.48 13.02
N ALA A 25 1.58 0.75 13.81
CA ALA A 25 1.37 1.05 15.22
C ALA A 25 2.62 0.75 16.08
N PRO A 26 3.28 -0.42 15.97
CA PRO A 26 4.52 -0.70 16.69
C PRO A 26 5.63 0.31 16.36
N LEU A 27 5.84 0.61 15.08
CA LEU A 27 6.87 1.55 14.64
C LEU A 27 6.61 3.00 15.11
N ARG A 28 5.35 3.39 15.33
CA ARG A 28 5.01 4.69 15.91
C ARG A 28 5.15 4.72 17.43
N ALA A 29 4.90 3.59 18.09
CA ALA A 29 5.03 3.47 19.53
C ALA A 29 6.51 3.47 19.95
N ASP A 30 7.38 2.88 19.13
CA ASP A 30 8.83 2.96 19.35
C ASP A 30 9.36 4.35 18.96
N ARG A 31 9.61 5.19 19.98
CA ARG A 31 10.25 6.52 19.81
C ARG A 31 11.77 6.44 19.67
N GLY A 32 12.35 5.24 19.62
CA GLY A 32 13.77 5.00 19.45
C GLY A 32 14.28 5.21 18.03
N ARG A 33 15.58 4.91 17.80
CA ARG A 33 16.11 4.79 16.44
C ARG A 33 15.51 3.55 15.78
N LEU A 34 15.05 3.70 14.54
CA LEU A 34 14.54 2.62 13.72
C LEU A 34 15.59 1.49 13.66
N ARG A 35 15.26 0.30 14.15
CA ARG A 35 16.17 -0.85 14.13
C ARG A 35 16.19 -1.46 12.74
N GLU A 36 17.21 -2.27 12.45
CA GLU A 36 17.30 -2.97 11.17
C GLU A 36 16.10 -3.90 10.92
N ALA A 37 15.59 -4.56 11.96
CA ALA A 37 14.36 -5.36 11.90
C ALA A 37 13.13 -4.52 11.54
N ASP A 38 13.03 -3.29 12.07
CA ASP A 38 11.95 -2.35 11.78
C ASP A 38 11.99 -1.89 10.31
N ALA A 39 13.21 -1.66 9.79
CA ALA A 39 13.42 -1.32 8.39
C ALA A 39 13.03 -2.49 7.47
N GLN A 40 13.41 -3.71 7.81
CA GLN A 40 13.03 -4.92 7.05
C GLN A 40 11.51 -5.13 7.06
N LEU A 41 10.86 -4.94 8.20
CA LEU A 41 9.40 -5.03 8.33
C LEU A 41 8.71 -3.99 7.44
N LEU A 42 9.17 -2.74 7.47
CA LEU A 42 8.63 -1.67 6.64
C LEU A 42 8.81 -1.95 5.14
N LEU A 43 9.99 -2.41 4.72
CA LEU A 43 10.29 -2.74 3.33
C LEU A 43 9.45 -3.92 2.83
N GLY A 44 9.35 -5.00 3.62
CA GLY A 44 8.51 -6.15 3.28
C GLY A 44 7.03 -5.78 3.16
N SER A 45 6.56 -4.91 4.05
CA SER A 45 5.19 -4.39 4.02
C SER A 45 4.90 -3.56 2.77
N LEU A 46 5.83 -2.69 2.37
CA LEU A 46 5.72 -1.90 1.14
C LEU A 46 5.74 -2.78 -0.11
N ALA A 47 6.58 -3.83 -0.13
CA ALA A 47 6.60 -4.79 -1.23
C ALA A 47 5.25 -5.51 -1.39
N ALA A 48 4.65 -5.97 -0.29
CA ALA A 48 3.34 -6.61 -0.31
C ALA A 48 2.25 -5.69 -0.87
N VAL A 49 2.24 -4.41 -0.50
CA VAL A 49 1.29 -3.42 -1.05
C VAL A 49 1.48 -3.25 -2.56
N VAL A 50 2.74 -3.19 -3.04
CA VAL A 50 3.03 -3.08 -4.48
C VAL A 50 2.53 -4.30 -5.24
N ASP A 51 2.70 -5.50 -4.70
CA ASP A 51 2.22 -6.72 -5.34
C ASP A 51 0.69 -6.81 -5.37
N SER A 52 -0.01 -6.42 -4.30
CA SER A 52 -1.48 -6.28 -4.33
C SER A 52 -1.95 -5.28 -5.38
N LEU A 53 -1.26 -4.14 -5.54
CA LEU A 53 -1.61 -3.15 -6.57
C LEU A 53 -1.38 -3.70 -7.99
N ARG A 54 -0.36 -4.53 -8.20
CA ARG A 54 -0.12 -5.20 -9.49
C ARG A 54 -1.24 -6.19 -9.83
N GLU A 55 -1.67 -6.98 -8.86
CA GLU A 55 -2.79 -7.93 -9.03
C GLU A 55 -4.08 -7.20 -9.41
N LEU A 56 -4.42 -6.12 -8.69
CA LEU A 56 -5.59 -5.30 -9.01
C LEU A 56 -5.48 -4.64 -10.39
N ALA A 57 -4.30 -4.15 -10.78
CA ALA A 57 -4.08 -3.58 -12.10
C ALA A 57 -4.25 -4.64 -13.21
N GLY A 58 -3.80 -5.88 -12.96
CA GLY A 58 -4.04 -7.03 -13.83
C GLY A 58 -5.52 -7.32 -14.01
N LEU A 59 -6.28 -7.40 -12.92
CA LEU A 59 -7.74 -7.59 -12.96
C LEU A 59 -8.46 -6.46 -13.71
N VAL A 60 -8.01 -5.22 -13.55
CA VAL A 60 -8.55 -4.07 -14.30
C VAL A 60 -8.34 -4.25 -15.81
N ALA A 61 -7.14 -4.67 -16.23
CA ALA A 61 -6.79 -4.88 -17.62
C ALA A 61 -7.52 -6.09 -18.24
N GLU A 62 -7.58 -7.22 -17.54
CA GLU A 62 -8.21 -8.46 -18.00
C GLU A 62 -9.71 -8.30 -18.22
N ARG A 63 -10.39 -7.61 -17.29
CA ARG A 63 -11.85 -7.51 -17.32
C ARG A 63 -12.36 -6.34 -18.16
N GLN A 64 -11.49 -5.65 -18.89
CA GLN A 64 -11.81 -4.47 -19.70
C GLN A 64 -12.72 -3.50 -18.94
N TYR A 65 -12.41 -3.27 -17.65
CA TYR A 65 -13.23 -2.40 -16.83
C TYR A 65 -13.33 -1.04 -17.51
N ASP A 66 -14.55 -0.50 -17.51
CA ASP A 66 -14.84 0.81 -18.09
C ASP A 66 -13.79 1.84 -17.63
N ASP A 67 -13.33 2.63 -18.58
CA ASP A 67 -12.35 3.71 -18.44
C ASP A 67 -12.68 4.69 -17.28
N ARG A 68 -13.94 4.74 -16.83
CA ARG A 68 -14.38 5.41 -15.60
C ARG A 68 -13.68 4.91 -14.34
N TYR A 69 -13.45 3.61 -14.19
CA TYR A 69 -12.78 3.04 -13.00
C TYR A 69 -11.29 3.37 -12.99
N ALA A 70 -10.62 3.31 -14.15
CA ALA A 70 -9.23 3.73 -14.28
C ALA A 70 -9.07 5.24 -13.97
N ARG A 71 -9.98 6.09 -14.48
CA ARG A 71 -10.02 7.52 -14.14
C ARG A 71 -10.22 7.78 -12.65
N TRP A 72 -11.05 6.97 -11.99
CA TRP A 72 -11.29 7.09 -10.55
C TRP A 72 -10.08 6.64 -9.72
N ALA A 73 -9.44 5.52 -10.07
CA ALA A 73 -8.29 4.98 -9.33
C ALA A 73 -7.00 5.83 -9.48
N ARG A 74 -6.80 6.43 -10.66
CA ARG A 74 -5.59 7.21 -11.00
C ARG A 74 -5.19 8.29 -9.99
N PRO A 75 -6.08 9.19 -9.52
CA PRO A 75 -5.71 10.19 -8.50
C PRO A 75 -5.28 9.56 -7.18
N HIS A 76 -5.90 8.46 -6.74
CA HIS A 76 -5.51 7.77 -5.50
C HIS A 76 -4.11 7.17 -5.60
N LEU A 77 -3.80 6.50 -6.72
CA LEU A 77 -2.47 5.95 -6.98
C LEU A 77 -1.40 7.04 -7.05
N LYS A 78 -1.72 8.19 -7.67
CA LYS A 78 -0.81 9.34 -7.73
C LYS A 78 -0.53 9.91 -6.33
N THR A 79 -1.56 10.04 -5.49
CA THR A 79 -1.40 10.49 -4.10
C THR A 79 -0.55 9.51 -3.30
N ALA A 80 -0.82 8.21 -3.40
CA ALA A 80 -0.04 7.17 -2.72
C ALA A 80 1.45 7.23 -3.13
N TRP A 81 1.73 7.37 -4.43
CA TRP A 81 3.09 7.54 -4.93
C TRP A 81 3.78 8.79 -4.36
N SER A 82 3.09 9.94 -4.32
CA SER A 82 3.64 11.17 -3.75
C SER A 82 4.01 10.98 -2.28
N LEU A 83 3.13 10.37 -1.49
CA LEU A 83 3.37 10.12 -0.06
C LEU A 83 4.61 9.22 0.16
N LEU A 84 4.77 8.17 -0.66
CA LEU A 84 5.94 7.30 -0.60
C LEU A 84 7.22 8.03 -0.95
N ARG A 85 7.22 8.82 -2.02
CA ARG A 85 8.37 9.62 -2.44
C ARG A 85 8.75 10.64 -1.38
N ASP A 86 7.78 11.39 -0.86
CA ASP A 86 8.03 12.42 0.14
C ASP A 86 8.58 11.81 1.45
N GLY A 87 8.11 10.60 1.81
CA GLY A 87 8.66 9.81 2.91
C GLY A 87 10.11 9.37 2.67
N ALA A 88 10.43 8.87 1.47
CA ALA A 88 11.78 8.46 1.10
C ALA A 88 12.77 9.65 1.09
N GLU A 89 12.34 10.80 0.57
CA GLU A 89 13.15 12.03 0.61
C GLU A 89 13.39 12.51 2.02
N GLN A 90 12.38 12.45 2.90
CA GLN A 90 12.54 12.82 4.31
C GLN A 90 13.50 11.88 5.05
N ALA A 91 13.50 10.59 4.72
CA ALA A 91 14.45 9.62 5.26
C ALA A 91 15.88 9.93 4.78
N GLY A 92 16.08 10.21 3.50
CA GLY A 92 17.39 10.54 2.93
C GLY A 92 18.00 11.86 3.42
N ARG A 93 17.17 12.82 3.86
CA ARG A 93 17.64 14.09 4.45
C ARG A 93 18.06 13.99 5.92
N LYS A 94 17.71 12.89 6.61
CA LYS A 94 18.02 12.66 8.03
C LYS A 94 19.30 11.86 8.26
N VAL A 95 20.02 11.50 7.20
CA VAL A 95 21.31 10.77 7.22
C VAL A 95 22.47 11.75 7.14
#